data_AF-A0AAD4MEZ4-F1
#
_entry.id   AF-A0AAD4MEZ4-F1
#
_cell.length_a   1.000
_cell.length_b   1.000
_cell.length_c   1.000
_cell.angle_alpha   90.00
_cell.angle_beta   90.00
_cell.angle_gamma   90.00
#
_symmetry.space_group_name_H-M   'P 1'
#
loop_
_entity.id
_entity.type
_entity.pdbx_description
1 polymer ?
#
loop_
_entity_poly.entity_id
_entity_poly.type
_entity_poly.pdbx_seq_one_letter_code
_entity_poly.pdbx_strand_id
1 'polypeptide(L)'
;MVCSALAISSERIEPRPQFSGGLPRISSSTGKSYYAKAGSSREREQYVGEAESLKAMASAAPGLVPSLLAFGIVDEDREELEGTEGCPFFISEYKGITSLTENSGAISGRRLATKMHKI
;
A
#
# COMPACT_ATOMS: atom_id res chain seq x y z
N MET A 1 12.13 3.69 -17.48
CA MET A 1 12.75 2.73 -16.54
C MET A 1 11.90 2.77 -15.27
N VAL A 2 11.29 1.67 -14.82
CA VAL A 2 10.41 1.66 -13.64
C VAL A 2 11.24 1.27 -12.42
N CYS A 3 11.37 2.18 -11.45
CA CYS A 3 12.07 1.97 -10.18
C CYS A 3 11.45 0.79 -9.40
N SER A 4 12.26 -0.18 -8.96
CA SER A 4 11.79 -1.36 -8.19
C SER A 4 12.18 -1.22 -6.71
N ALA A 5 11.44 -0.40 -5.97
CA ALA A 5 11.69 0.06 -4.58
C ALA A 5 11.44 -0.98 -3.45
N LEU A 6 11.27 -2.25 -3.80
CA LEU A 6 10.61 -3.22 -2.93
C LEU A 6 11.55 -3.92 -1.95
N ALA A 7 12.86 -3.95 -2.22
CA ALA A 7 13.79 -4.75 -1.42
C ALA A 7 13.96 -4.16 0.00
N ILE A 8 14.18 -2.85 0.11
CA ILE A 8 14.51 -2.19 1.38
C ILE A 8 13.30 -2.09 2.32
N SER A 9 12.17 -1.63 1.79
CA SER A 9 10.95 -1.45 2.59
C SER A 9 10.36 -2.75 3.12
N SER A 10 10.74 -3.90 2.55
CA SER A 10 10.18 -5.17 2.97
C SER A 10 10.84 -5.77 4.23
N GLU A 11 12.07 -5.36 4.58
CA GLU A 11 12.69 -5.71 5.88
C GLU A 11 12.02 -5.01 7.06
N ARG A 12 11.41 -3.83 6.84
CA ARG A 12 10.57 -3.16 7.85
C ARG A 12 9.29 -3.94 8.15
N ILE A 13 8.82 -4.76 7.21
CA ILE A 13 7.53 -5.44 7.30
C ILE A 13 7.68 -6.80 7.97
N GLU A 14 8.70 -7.58 7.60
CA GLU A 14 9.02 -8.86 8.25
C GLU A 14 10.55 -9.04 8.39
N PRO A 15 11.03 -9.70 9.45
CA PRO A 15 12.45 -10.01 9.60
C PRO A 15 12.86 -11.22 8.75
N ARG A 16 13.84 -11.02 7.85
CA ARG A 16 14.42 -12.05 6.95
C ARG A 16 13.44 -12.83 6.02
N PRO A 17 12.36 -12.24 5.50
CA PRO A 17 11.53 -12.88 4.47
C PRO A 17 12.28 -12.97 3.13
N GLN A 18 11.95 -13.99 2.33
CA GLN A 18 12.26 -13.99 0.91
C GLN A 18 11.02 -13.55 0.15
N PHE A 19 11.12 -12.46 -0.60
CA PHE A 19 10.02 -11.97 -1.42
C PHE A 19 10.13 -12.47 -2.86
N SER A 20 8.97 -12.76 -3.44
CA SER A 20 8.84 -13.16 -4.85
C SER A 20 7.62 -12.50 -5.48
N GLY A 21 7.55 -12.54 -6.81
CA GLY A 21 6.51 -11.90 -7.60
C GLY A 21 6.93 -10.53 -8.14
N GLY A 22 5.95 -9.70 -8.49
CA GLY A 22 6.18 -8.41 -9.12
C GLY A 22 4.99 -7.48 -8.88
N LEU A 23 5.20 -6.18 -9.12
CA LEU A 23 4.14 -5.21 -8.92
C LEU A 23 2.89 -5.58 -9.76
N PRO A 24 1.68 -5.42 -9.18
CA PRO A 24 1.42 -4.81 -7.89
C PRO A 24 1.31 -5.80 -6.72
N ARG A 25 1.58 -7.11 -6.91
CA ARG A 25 1.43 -8.14 -5.86
C ARG A 25 2.74 -8.86 -5.57
N ILE A 26 3.18 -8.77 -4.33
CA ILE A 26 4.39 -9.43 -3.85
C ILE A 26 4.00 -10.47 -2.82
N SER A 27 4.69 -11.60 -2.83
CA SER A 27 4.47 -12.68 -1.87
C SER A 27 5.73 -12.90 -1.05
N SER A 28 5.56 -13.05 0.26
CA SER A 28 6.62 -13.45 1.18
C SER A 28 6.67 -14.97 1.30
N SER A 29 7.87 -15.51 1.55
CA SER A 29 8.08 -16.91 1.93
C SER A 29 7.33 -17.33 3.20
N THR A 30 6.87 -16.36 4.01
CA THR A 30 6.00 -16.60 5.17
C THR A 30 4.54 -16.92 4.78
N GLY A 31 4.21 -16.86 3.49
CA GLY A 31 2.86 -17.09 2.95
C GLY A 31 2.00 -15.83 2.89
N LYS A 32 2.49 -14.68 3.36
CA LYS A 32 1.77 -13.40 3.25
C LYS A 32 1.88 -12.82 1.85
N SER A 33 0.84 -12.09 1.45
CA SER A 33 0.83 -11.30 0.21
C SER A 33 0.69 -9.81 0.54
N TYR A 34 1.32 -8.98 -0.27
CA TYR A 34 1.35 -7.54 -0.15
C TYR A 34 0.94 -6.90 -1.47
N TYR A 35 0.24 -5.78 -1.36
CA TYR A 35 0.03 -4.91 -2.50
C TYR A 35 1.08 -3.81 -2.46
N ALA A 36 1.79 -3.61 -3.55
CA ALA A 36 2.79 -2.57 -3.64
C ALA A 36 2.68 -1.79 -4.94
N LYS A 37 3.13 -0.53 -4.87
CA LYS A 37 3.16 0.41 -5.98
C LYS A 37 4.50 1.14 -5.94
N ALA A 38 5.05 1.41 -7.12
CA ALA A 38 6.19 2.28 -7.33
C ALA A 38 5.91 3.17 -8.53
N GLY A 39 6.27 4.44 -8.41
CA GLY A 39 6.00 5.47 -9.40
C GLY A 39 7.27 6.15 -9.89
N SER A 40 7.08 7.10 -10.80
CA SER A 40 8.09 8.06 -11.19
C SER A 40 8.15 9.25 -10.22
N SER A 41 9.25 9.99 -10.24
CA SER A 41 9.44 11.19 -9.41
C SER A 41 8.35 12.25 -9.58
N ARG A 42 7.68 12.28 -10.75
CA ARG A 42 6.57 13.20 -11.04
C ARG A 42 5.28 12.84 -10.32
N GLU A 43 5.12 11.59 -9.88
CA GLU A 43 3.92 11.10 -9.20
C GLU A 43 4.04 11.22 -7.67
N ARG A 44 5.11 11.81 -7.15
CA ARG A 44 5.42 11.88 -5.72
C ARG A 44 4.27 12.43 -4.89
N GLU A 45 3.72 13.58 -5.28
CA GLU A 45 2.62 14.22 -4.54
C GLU A 45 1.37 13.35 -4.51
N GLN A 46 1.09 12.63 -5.61
CA GLN A 46 -0.01 11.68 -5.68
C GLN A 46 0.20 10.51 -4.71
N TYR A 47 1.42 9.96 -4.64
CA TYR A 47 1.74 8.87 -3.72
C TYR A 47 1.67 9.30 -2.25
N VAL A 48 2.17 10.50 -1.91
CA VAL A 48 2.05 11.07 -0.55
C VAL A 48 0.59 11.28 -0.19
N GLY A 49 -0.19 11.90 -1.09
CA GLY A 49 -1.62 12.12 -0.88
C GLY A 49 -2.40 10.81 -0.70
N GLU A 50 -2.09 9.78 -1.49
CA GLU A 50 -2.69 8.45 -1.37
C GLU A 50 -2.32 7.78 -0.05
N ALA A 51 -1.04 7.84 0.37
CA ALA A 51 -0.58 7.27 1.63
C ALA A 51 -1.26 7.93 2.85
N GLU A 52 -1.32 9.27 2.89
CA GLU A 52 -2.00 10.00 3.96
C GLU A 52 -3.52 9.73 3.95
N SER A 53 -4.13 9.67 2.76
CA SER A 53 -5.54 9.32 2.62
C SER A 53 -5.83 7.91 3.15
N LEU A 54 -4.99 6.92 2.84
CA LEU A 54 -5.12 5.55 3.34
C LEU A 54 -4.98 5.49 4.86
N LYS A 55 -4.03 6.22 5.46
CA LYS A 55 -3.90 6.31 6.92
C LYS A 55 -5.16 6.90 7.56
N ALA A 56 -5.68 8.00 7.02
CA ALA A 56 -6.90 8.64 7.51
C ALA A 56 -8.12 7.71 7.40
N MET A 57 -8.31 7.08 6.23
CA MET A 57 -9.40 6.14 5.99
C MET A 57 -9.30 4.88 6.88
N ALA A 58 -8.09 4.36 7.11
CA ALA A 58 -7.88 3.21 7.99
C ALA A 58 -8.20 3.55 9.45
N SER A 59 -7.89 4.78 9.88
CA SER A 59 -8.24 5.30 11.20
C SER A 59 -9.77 5.47 11.35
N ALA A 60 -10.43 6.07 10.35
CA ALA A 60 -11.87 6.34 10.39
C ALA A 60 -12.73 5.08 10.26
N ALA A 61 -12.33 4.13 9.40
CA ALA A 61 -13.06 2.91 9.13
C ALA A 61 -12.14 1.67 9.11
N PRO A 62 -11.65 1.20 10.27
CA PRO A 62 -10.70 0.08 10.36
C PRO A 62 -11.17 -1.17 9.60
N GLY A 63 -10.33 -1.69 8.71
CA GLY A 63 -10.62 -2.87 7.90
C GLY A 63 -11.62 -2.63 6.75
N LEU A 64 -11.89 -1.38 6.37
CA LEU A 64 -12.61 -1.06 5.13
C LEU A 64 -11.65 -0.84 3.95
N VAL A 65 -10.49 -0.25 4.22
CA VAL A 65 -9.37 -0.05 3.28
C VAL A 65 -8.19 -0.96 3.66
N PRO A 66 -7.26 -1.26 2.74
CA PRO A 66 -6.00 -1.92 3.09
C PRO A 66 -5.18 -1.05 4.05
N SER A 67 -4.51 -1.69 5.01
CA SER A 67 -3.61 -0.99 5.93
C SER A 67 -2.29 -0.65 5.23
N LEU A 68 -1.84 0.60 5.34
CA LEU A 68 -0.53 1.03 4.85
C LEU A 68 0.57 0.47 5.77
N LEU A 69 1.56 -0.20 5.18
CA LEU A 69 2.66 -0.85 5.92
C LEU A 69 3.96 -0.06 5.79
N ALA A 70 4.25 0.43 4.59
CA ALA A 70 5.41 1.27 4.31
C ALA A 70 5.09 2.24 3.17
N PHE A 71 5.69 3.42 3.19
CA PHE A 71 5.70 4.35 2.07
C PHE A 71 6.96 5.20 2.17
N GLY A 72 7.48 5.66 1.04
CA GLY A 72 8.70 6.44 1.03
C GLY A 72 9.14 6.80 -0.38
N ILE A 73 10.40 7.26 -0.47
CA ILE A 73 11.05 7.65 -1.71
C ILE A 73 12.38 6.89 -1.78
N VAL A 74 12.71 6.36 -2.95
CA VAL A 74 13.99 5.71 -3.21
C VAL A 74 14.73 6.35 -4.36
N ASP A 75 16.06 6.27 -4.34
CA ASP A 75 16.89 6.64 -5.49
C ASP A 75 16.98 5.54 -6.56
N GLU A 76 17.85 5.74 -7.55
CA GLU A 76 18.11 4.78 -8.63
C GLU A 76 18.76 3.48 -8.11
N ASP A 77 19.59 3.60 -7.06
CA ASP A 77 20.25 2.49 -6.37
C ASP A 77 19.31 1.78 -5.37
N ARG A 78 18.07 2.28 -5.27
CA ARG A 78 16.94 1.77 -4.48
C ARG A 78 17.09 2.01 -2.98
N GLU A 79 18.00 2.89 -2.57
CA GLU A 79 18.18 3.30 -1.19
C GLU A 79 17.06 4.27 -0.77
N GLU A 80 16.52 4.09 0.44
CA GLU A 80 15.53 5.02 0.99
C GLU A 80 16.19 6.37 1.20
N LEU A 81 15.65 7.41 0.54
CA LEU A 81 16.13 8.78 0.69
C LEU A 81 15.32 9.51 1.74
N GLU A 82 16.02 10.11 2.70
CA GLU A 82 15.46 11.20 3.51
C GLU A 82 15.50 12.49 2.69
N GLY A 83 14.47 12.70 1.86
CA GLY A 83 14.44 13.86 0.99
C GLY A 83 13.26 13.88 0.03
N THR A 84 13.32 14.81 -0.92
CA THR A 84 12.23 15.04 -1.87
C THR A 84 12.54 14.52 -3.28
N GLU A 85 13.74 14.01 -3.51
CA GLU A 85 14.19 13.53 -4.83
C GLU A 85 14.12 12.00 -4.89
N GLY A 86 13.73 11.45 -6.04
CA GLY A 86 13.63 10.00 -6.25
C GLY A 86 12.24 9.50 -6.66
N CYS A 87 12.11 8.18 -6.72
CA CYS A 87 10.90 7.46 -7.09
C CYS A 87 10.06 7.13 -5.85
N PRO A 88 8.76 7.52 -5.80
CA PRO A 88 7.91 7.17 -4.67
C PRO A 88 7.51 5.69 -4.71
N PHE A 89 7.30 5.11 -3.53
CA PHE A 89 6.73 3.78 -3.38
C PHE A 89 5.75 3.72 -2.21
N PHE A 90 4.88 2.72 -2.22
CA PHE A 90 4.18 2.30 -1.01
C PHE A 90 3.86 0.80 -1.04
N ILE A 91 3.73 0.22 0.16
CA ILE A 91 3.34 -1.15 0.42
C ILE A 91 2.17 -1.16 1.40
N SER A 92 1.17 -1.97 1.11
CA SER A 92 -0.03 -2.16 1.94
C SER A 92 -0.43 -3.63 2.03
N GLU A 93 -1.38 -3.91 2.93
CA GLU A 93 -2.06 -5.19 3.00
C GLU A 93 -2.66 -5.58 1.63
N TYR A 94 -2.39 -6.80 1.17
CA TYR A 94 -3.08 -7.34 0.00
C TYR A 94 -4.50 -7.77 0.38
N LYS A 95 -5.52 -7.07 -0.14
CA LYS A 95 -6.92 -7.50 -0.07
C LYS A 95 -7.23 -8.40 -1.27
N GLY A 96 -7.58 -9.66 -1.02
CA GLY A 96 -8.09 -10.57 -2.03
C GLY A 96 -9.51 -10.19 -2.45
N ILE A 97 -9.65 -9.21 -3.35
CA ILE A 97 -10.95 -8.74 -3.83
C ILE A 97 -11.59 -9.83 -4.70
N THR A 98 -12.81 -10.22 -4.34
CA THR A 98 -13.64 -11.19 -5.06
C THR A 98 -14.92 -10.53 -5.57
N SER A 99 -15.77 -11.30 -6.28
CA SER A 99 -17.08 -10.84 -6.73
C SER A 99 -17.94 -10.28 -5.60
N LEU A 100 -18.63 -9.19 -5.89
CA LEU A 100 -19.60 -8.58 -4.99
C LEU A 100 -20.85 -9.47 -4.89
N THR A 101 -21.34 -9.65 -3.67
CA THR A 101 -22.64 -10.28 -3.39
C THR A 101 -23.59 -9.23 -2.84
N GLU A 102 -24.90 -9.47 -2.86
CA GLU A 102 -25.87 -8.55 -2.26
C GLU A 102 -25.54 -8.26 -0.79
N ASN A 103 -25.20 -9.30 -0.02
CA ASN A 103 -24.83 -9.15 1.39
C ASN A 103 -23.54 -8.34 1.57
N SER A 104 -22.46 -8.66 0.84
CA SER A 104 -21.21 -7.92 0.95
C SER A 104 -21.33 -6.46 0.46
N GLY A 105 -22.18 -6.21 -0.54
CA GLY A 105 -22.55 -4.87 -1.00
C GLY A 105 -23.29 -4.07 0.08
N ALA A 106 -24.32 -4.65 0.70
CA ALA A 106 -25.08 -4.00 1.77
C ALA A 106 -24.20 -3.67 3.00
N ILE A 107 -23.30 -4.58 3.38
CA ILE A 107 -22.32 -4.34 4.44
C ILE A 107 -21.36 -3.21 4.06
N SER A 108 -20.81 -3.24 2.85
CA SER A 108 -19.88 -2.22 2.36
C SER A 108 -20.52 -0.83 2.33
N GLY A 109 -21.72 -0.70 1.75
CA GLY A 109 -22.46 0.56 1.68
C GLY A 109 -22.78 1.14 3.05
N ARG A 110 -23.25 0.31 4.00
CA ARG A 110 -23.47 0.75 5.39
C ARG A 110 -22.19 1.25 6.04
N ARG A 111 -21.07 0.55 5.86
CA ARG A 111 -19.78 0.95 6.45
C ARG A 111 -19.26 2.24 5.84
N LEU A 112 -19.39 2.44 4.53
CA LEU A 112 -19.06 3.70 3.88
C LEU A 112 -19.87 4.85 4.46
N ALA A 113 -21.20 4.71 4.52
CA ALA A 113 -22.08 5.77 5.01
C ALA A 113 -21.88 6.10 6.51
N THR A 114 -21.73 5.08 7.35
CA THR A 114 -21.75 5.27 8.82
C THR A 114 -20.38 5.42 9.46
N LYS A 115 -19.32 4.94 8.79
CA LYS A 115 -17.94 5.04 9.29
C LYS A 115 -17.10 6.00 8.46
N MET A 116 -17.09 5.84 7.13
CA MET A 116 -16.20 6.62 6.26
C MET A 116 -16.70 8.04 6.02
N HIS A 117 -17.99 8.26 5.75
CA HIS A 117 -18.52 9.59 5.40
C HIS A 117 -18.99 10.42 6.60
N LYS A 118 -18.92 9.87 7.81
CA LYS A 118 -19.40 10.54 9.02
C LYS A 118 -18.35 11.47 9.64
N ILE A 119 -17.09 11.34 9.23
CA ILE A 119 -15.96 12.19 9.65
C ILE A 119 -16.05 13.59 9.06
#